data_AF-A0A1H3X2D5-F1
#
_entry.id   AF-A0A1H3X2D5-F1
#
_cell.length_a   1.000
_cell.length_b   1.000
_cell.length_c   1.000
_cell.angle_alpha   90.00
_cell.angle_beta   90.00
_cell.angle_gamma   90.00
#
_symmetry.space_group_name_H-M   'P 1'
#
loop_
_entity.id
_entity.type
_entity.pdbx_description
1 polymer ?
#
loop_
_entity_poly.entity_id
_entity_poly.type
_entity_poly.pdbx_seq_one_letter_code
_entity_poly.pdbx_strand_id
1 'polypeptide(L)'
;MLKRFWVLMIGLVLGTTAMAQQQADLEGKWFGTYKLYYGERQRIILNFEKEAGEYKGTLTLPDLPVAERFNVTVTIQRGDTLLFRIDEIRFAYAGVWDPATRQFKGNASFGPDMSAVNFGRKEIEKGDINKRPQEPKPPFSYLTEEVQFTNTKEKITLGGTFTRPRQFGLYPVVILLGGSGAQTRDDEMAGHKLFLVLADYFAKNGIATLRYDDRGVGASSGQFDTATIYNFANDAQAAVDYLNTRRDVYKQKIGVLGHSEGAIIAQLVAANNPSIAFVISMAGIGLPGRELVDLQTRIKNRLEGVPDSVANAQVQRMKPYWDLLAGDQPISVVRPLAEAMIHKLYDESPAEIKQSTTAEEMVKGANITPEAISVLRYKPLEQLKKIKCPFMAINGTNDVQVDATANLNAIERILRENGNGFTTVRQFQGLNHLFQRCITCEPDEYGELEQTIDPLVPEFMAHWILQLPPWSGPKI
;
A
#
# COMPACT_ATOMS: atom_id res chain seq x y z
N MET A 1 -35.73 7.74 10.07
CA MET A 1 -35.36 9.04 10.68
C MET A 1 -33.84 9.29 10.68
N LEU A 2 -33.10 8.89 9.64
CA LEU A 2 -31.61 8.93 9.61
C LEU A 2 -30.98 10.11 8.83
N LYS A 3 -31.75 11.13 8.41
CA LYS A 3 -31.26 12.15 7.45
C LYS A 3 -30.66 13.43 8.07
N ARG A 4 -30.57 13.57 9.39
CA ARG A 4 -30.28 14.87 10.02
C ARG A 4 -29.14 14.92 11.06
N PHE A 5 -28.50 13.80 11.39
CA PHE A 5 -27.67 13.75 12.61
C PHE A 5 -26.20 14.15 12.45
N TRP A 6 -25.61 14.06 11.25
CA TRP A 6 -24.16 14.31 11.08
C TRP A 6 -23.78 15.79 10.91
N VAL A 7 -24.69 16.64 10.46
CA VAL A 7 -24.42 18.07 10.20
C VAL A 7 -24.34 18.90 11.49
N LEU A 8 -24.94 18.42 12.59
CA LEU A 8 -25.14 19.21 13.81
C LEU A 8 -23.91 19.35 14.71
N MET A 9 -22.90 18.47 14.60
CA MET A 9 -21.68 18.53 15.43
C MET A 9 -20.55 19.38 14.81
N ILE A 10 -20.59 19.67 13.50
CA ILE A 10 -19.56 20.51 12.84
C ILE A 10 -19.95 22.00 12.85
N GLY A 11 -21.24 22.32 13.01
CA GLY A 11 -21.76 23.68 12.93
C GLY A 11 -21.65 24.55 14.21
N LEU A 12 -20.97 24.09 15.26
CA LEU A 12 -21.06 24.67 16.61
C LEU A 12 -19.81 25.44 17.06
N VAL A 13 -19.22 26.25 16.16
CA VAL A 13 -18.33 27.36 16.56
C VAL A 13 -18.52 28.52 15.59
N LEU A 14 -19.54 29.36 15.76
CA LEU A 14 -19.61 30.65 15.06
C LEU A 14 -20.19 31.73 15.99
N GLY A 15 -19.31 32.64 16.41
CA GLY A 15 -19.68 33.89 17.06
C GLY A 15 -20.36 34.84 16.08
N THR A 16 -21.41 35.52 16.54
CA THR A 16 -22.21 36.44 15.74
C THR A 16 -21.49 37.77 15.54
N THR A 17 -20.99 38.03 14.33
CA THR A 17 -20.90 39.40 13.80
C THR A 17 -21.40 39.42 12.36
N ALA A 18 -22.56 40.04 12.16
CA ALA A 18 -23.13 40.25 10.84
C ALA A 18 -22.43 41.46 10.19
N MET A 19 -21.51 41.18 9.27
CA MET A 19 -21.14 42.13 8.22
C MET A 19 -21.83 41.68 6.94
N ALA A 20 -22.38 42.60 6.16
CA ALA A 20 -22.96 42.33 4.85
C ALA A 20 -21.87 41.81 3.91
N GLN A 21 -21.68 40.49 3.91
CA GLN A 21 -20.68 39.80 3.10
C GLN A 21 -21.27 39.53 1.72
N GLN A 22 -20.56 39.99 0.70
CA GLN A 22 -20.82 39.67 -0.70
C GLN A 22 -20.97 38.15 -0.84
N GLN A 23 -22.19 37.69 -1.18
CA GLN A 23 -22.45 36.26 -1.41
C GLN A 23 -21.50 35.78 -2.50
N ALA A 24 -20.60 34.84 -2.17
CA ALA A 24 -19.71 34.27 -3.17
C ALA A 24 -20.58 33.56 -4.22
N ASP A 25 -20.50 34.03 -5.46
CA ASP A 25 -21.11 33.35 -6.60
C ASP A 25 -20.45 31.98 -6.75
N LEU A 26 -21.25 30.92 -6.62
CA LEU A 26 -20.77 29.55 -6.68
C LEU A 26 -20.66 29.05 -8.11
N GLU A 27 -21.27 29.71 -9.09
CA GLU A 27 -21.36 29.23 -10.47
C GLU A 27 -19.98 28.94 -11.09
N GLY A 28 -19.89 27.85 -11.85
CA GLY A 28 -18.66 27.38 -12.49
C GLY A 28 -17.81 26.44 -11.63
N LYS A 29 -16.56 26.27 -12.05
CA LYS A 29 -15.65 25.28 -11.48
C LYS A 29 -14.95 25.77 -10.21
N TRP A 30 -14.75 24.84 -9.29
CA TRP A 30 -13.92 24.97 -8.11
C TRP A 30 -13.01 23.76 -7.99
N PHE A 31 -11.76 24.01 -7.62
CA PHE A 31 -10.72 23.01 -7.56
C PHE A 31 -10.21 22.92 -6.13
N GLY A 32 -10.02 21.69 -5.68
CA GLY A 32 -9.42 21.38 -4.39
C GLY A 32 -8.61 20.10 -4.48
N THR A 33 -7.96 19.75 -3.38
CA THR A 33 -7.27 18.47 -3.21
C THR A 33 -7.75 17.81 -1.94
N TYR A 34 -7.88 16.50 -1.96
CA TYR A 34 -8.17 15.69 -0.79
C TYR A 34 -7.02 14.72 -0.52
N LYS A 35 -6.71 14.49 0.75
CA LYS A 35 -5.65 13.57 1.20
C LYS A 35 -6.27 12.18 1.38
N LEU A 36 -5.77 11.20 0.63
CA LEU A 36 -6.12 9.79 0.79
C LEU A 36 -5.37 9.17 1.98
N TYR A 37 -5.73 7.92 2.26
CA TYR A 37 -4.92 7.04 3.10
C TYR A 37 -3.48 6.97 2.57
N TYR A 38 -2.51 6.92 3.47
CA TYR A 38 -1.07 7.11 3.21
C TYR A 38 -0.63 8.50 2.73
N GLY A 39 -1.50 9.52 2.71
CA GLY A 39 -1.09 10.91 2.45
C GLY A 39 -1.08 11.35 0.99
N GLU A 40 -1.33 10.43 0.06
CA GLU A 40 -1.42 10.76 -1.36
C GLU A 40 -2.55 11.77 -1.61
N ARG A 41 -2.30 12.84 -2.36
CA ARG A 41 -3.33 13.82 -2.70
C ARG A 41 -4.03 13.48 -4.00
N GLN A 42 -5.34 13.67 -4.06
CA GLN A 42 -6.10 13.60 -5.31
C GLN A 42 -6.81 14.93 -5.58
N ARG A 43 -6.95 15.28 -6.85
CA ARG A 43 -7.74 16.46 -7.25
C ARG A 43 -9.23 16.16 -7.06
N ILE A 44 -9.95 17.20 -6.66
CA ILE A 44 -11.41 17.22 -6.63
C ILE A 44 -11.86 18.45 -7.39
N ILE A 45 -12.77 18.25 -8.35
CA ILE A 45 -13.35 19.34 -9.14
C ILE A 45 -14.84 19.41 -8.86
N LEU A 46 -15.29 20.50 -8.25
CA LEU A 46 -16.69 20.84 -8.17
C LEU A 46 -17.08 21.71 -9.36
N ASN A 47 -18.24 21.50 -9.93
CA ASN A 47 -18.85 22.40 -10.90
C ASN A 47 -20.26 22.72 -10.42
N PHE A 48 -20.58 23.99 -10.24
CA PHE A 48 -21.93 24.42 -9.90
C PHE A 48 -22.57 25.17 -11.05
N GLU A 49 -23.86 24.91 -11.27
CA GLU A 49 -24.70 25.60 -12.23
C GLU A 49 -25.91 26.17 -11.50
N LYS A 50 -26.38 27.34 -11.93
CA LYS A 50 -27.52 28.01 -11.31
C LYS A 50 -28.77 27.80 -12.14
N GLU A 51 -29.78 27.15 -11.57
CA GLU A 51 -31.06 26.88 -12.23
C GLU A 51 -32.21 27.29 -11.31
N ALA A 52 -33.12 28.13 -11.82
CA ALA A 52 -34.28 28.63 -11.07
C ALA A 52 -33.95 29.27 -9.69
N GLY A 53 -32.74 29.82 -9.53
CA GLY A 53 -32.28 30.45 -8.29
C GLY A 53 -31.60 29.50 -7.30
N GLU A 54 -31.56 28.20 -7.59
CA GLU A 54 -30.87 27.18 -6.80
C GLU A 54 -29.58 26.74 -7.52
N TYR A 55 -28.58 26.29 -6.74
CA TYR A 55 -27.36 25.70 -7.32
C TYR A 55 -27.49 24.19 -7.40
N LYS A 56 -27.24 23.64 -8.58
CA LYS A 56 -26.96 22.23 -8.80
C LYS A 56 -25.45 22.06 -8.94
N GLY A 57 -24.90 20.96 -8.43
CA GLY A 57 -23.46 20.72 -8.47
C GLY A 57 -23.10 19.32 -8.91
N THR A 58 -21.89 19.17 -9.44
CA THR A 58 -21.25 17.88 -9.68
C THR A 58 -19.86 17.88 -9.08
N LEU A 59 -19.46 16.78 -8.43
CA LEU A 59 -18.10 16.51 -8.00
C LEU A 59 -17.47 15.53 -8.98
N THR A 60 -16.27 15.82 -9.46
CA THR A 60 -15.46 14.94 -10.30
C THR A 60 -14.18 14.55 -9.58
N LEU A 61 -13.86 13.26 -9.61
CA LEU A 61 -12.57 12.70 -9.18
C LEU A 61 -11.77 12.33 -10.44
N PRO A 62 -10.99 13.27 -11.01
CA PRO A 62 -10.35 13.09 -12.31
C PRO A 62 -9.15 12.15 -12.30
N ASP A 63 -8.61 11.82 -11.12
CA ASP A 63 -7.35 11.07 -10.98
C ASP A 63 -7.55 9.56 -10.78
N LEU A 64 -8.81 9.09 -10.65
CA LEU A 64 -9.13 7.67 -10.64
C LEU A 64 -8.84 7.02 -12.00
N PRO A 65 -8.58 5.69 -12.06
CA PRO A 65 -8.34 4.98 -13.31
C PRO A 65 -9.42 5.24 -14.37
N VAL A 66 -10.67 5.33 -13.92
CA VAL A 66 -11.79 5.88 -14.67
C VAL A 66 -12.32 7.08 -13.89
N ALA A 67 -12.31 8.26 -14.49
CA ALA A 67 -12.78 9.47 -13.83
C ALA A 67 -14.26 9.33 -13.43
N GLU A 68 -14.55 9.44 -12.14
CA GLU A 68 -15.91 9.33 -11.61
C GLU A 68 -16.54 10.69 -11.36
N ARG A 69 -17.87 10.75 -11.48
CA ARG A 69 -18.66 11.97 -11.33
C ARG A 69 -19.89 11.69 -10.49
N PHE A 70 -20.15 12.59 -9.55
CA PHE A 70 -21.24 12.44 -8.59
C PHE A 70 -22.07 13.72 -8.49
N ASN A 71 -23.38 13.56 -8.37
CA ASN A 71 -24.28 14.68 -8.16
C ASN A 71 -24.15 15.20 -6.73
N VAL A 72 -23.95 16.50 -6.60
CA VAL A 72 -23.83 17.19 -5.32
C VAL A 72 -25.20 17.65 -4.85
N THR A 73 -25.56 17.25 -3.64
CA THR A 73 -26.72 17.82 -2.95
C THR A 73 -26.24 18.96 -2.04
N VAL A 74 -26.36 20.19 -2.52
CA VAL A 74 -26.07 21.38 -1.70
C VAL A 74 -27.09 21.46 -0.57
N THR A 75 -26.60 21.47 0.67
CA THR A 75 -27.46 21.32 1.86
C THR A 75 -27.61 22.64 2.60
N ILE A 76 -26.58 23.48 2.66
CA ILE A 76 -26.64 24.86 3.18
C ILE A 76 -25.73 25.75 2.34
N GLN A 77 -26.28 26.88 1.92
CA GLN A 77 -25.52 28.02 1.41
C GLN A 77 -25.92 29.25 2.23
N ARG A 78 -25.00 29.76 3.04
CA ARG A 78 -25.09 31.10 3.64
C ARG A 78 -23.91 31.91 3.12
N GLY A 79 -23.97 33.25 3.18
CA GLY A 79 -23.05 34.14 2.44
C GLY A 79 -21.56 33.78 2.54
N ASP A 80 -21.13 33.21 3.66
CA ASP A 80 -19.79 32.76 3.95
C ASP A 80 -19.65 31.24 4.14
N THR A 81 -20.70 30.43 4.00
CA THR A 81 -20.69 29.01 4.41
C THR A 81 -21.21 28.13 3.29
N LEU A 82 -20.42 27.13 2.89
CA LEU A 82 -20.76 26.10 1.92
C LEU A 82 -20.81 24.73 2.61
N LEU A 83 -22.00 24.15 2.70
CA LEU A 83 -22.22 22.78 3.15
C LEU A 83 -22.88 21.97 2.04
N PHE A 84 -22.26 20.85 1.66
CA PHE A 84 -22.84 19.92 0.71
C PHE A 84 -22.48 18.48 1.06
N ARG A 85 -23.25 17.55 0.48
CA ARG A 85 -23.02 16.12 0.64
C ARG A 85 -23.31 15.36 -0.64
N ILE A 86 -22.73 14.17 -0.72
CA ILE A 86 -22.93 13.20 -1.79
C ILE A 86 -23.18 11.86 -1.09
N ASP A 87 -24.45 11.51 -0.99
CA ASP A 87 -24.90 10.34 -0.22
C ASP A 87 -24.34 9.02 -0.79
N GLU A 88 -24.17 8.94 -2.12
CA GLU A 88 -23.65 7.76 -2.84
C GLU A 88 -22.28 7.30 -2.35
N ILE A 89 -21.37 8.25 -2.15
CA ILE A 89 -19.99 7.98 -1.72
C ILE A 89 -19.74 8.38 -0.26
N ARG A 90 -20.80 8.73 0.47
CA ARG A 90 -20.74 9.20 1.87
C ARG A 90 -19.74 10.35 2.05
N PHE A 91 -19.72 11.25 1.07
CA PHE A 91 -18.91 12.47 1.11
C PHE A 91 -19.70 13.60 1.73
N ALA A 92 -19.09 14.33 2.66
CA ALA A 92 -19.62 15.57 3.16
C ALA A 92 -18.53 16.64 3.20
N TYR A 93 -18.90 17.89 2.98
CA TYR A 93 -18.01 19.03 3.06
C TYR A 93 -18.62 20.14 3.88
N ALA A 94 -17.80 20.76 4.72
CA ALA A 94 -18.11 21.97 5.43
C ALA A 94 -16.98 22.98 5.30
N GLY A 95 -17.23 24.12 4.66
CA GLY A 95 -16.23 25.17 4.49
C GLY A 95 -16.78 26.57 4.62
N VAL A 96 -15.90 27.48 5.04
CA VAL A 96 -16.17 28.91 5.21
C VAL A 96 -15.39 29.71 4.17
N TRP A 97 -16.03 30.69 3.54
CA TRP A 97 -15.44 31.61 2.57
C TRP A 97 -14.40 32.49 3.25
N ASP A 98 -13.17 32.41 2.77
CA ASP A 98 -12.09 33.31 3.13
C ASP A 98 -11.87 34.33 2.00
N PRO A 99 -12.23 35.61 2.19
CA PRO A 99 -12.08 36.63 1.17
C PRO A 99 -10.62 36.95 0.84
N ALA A 100 -9.68 36.72 1.77
CA ALA A 100 -8.26 37.01 1.55
C ALA A 100 -7.64 36.03 0.55
N THR A 101 -8.02 34.75 0.65
CA THR A 101 -7.54 33.70 -0.27
C THR A 101 -8.50 33.42 -1.42
N ARG A 102 -9.72 33.96 -1.37
CA ARG A 102 -10.82 33.68 -2.33
C ARG A 102 -11.10 32.18 -2.45
N GLN A 103 -11.11 31.50 -1.31
CA GLN A 103 -11.33 30.06 -1.20
C GLN A 103 -12.40 29.75 -0.15
N PHE A 104 -13.13 28.66 -0.34
CA PHE A 104 -13.81 28.00 0.77
C PHE A 104 -12.79 27.16 1.52
N LYS A 105 -12.51 27.52 2.77
CA LYS A 105 -11.63 26.77 3.67
C LYS A 105 -12.45 25.86 4.56
N GLY A 106 -12.21 24.57 4.51
CA GLY A 106 -13.09 23.62 5.15
C GLY A 106 -12.49 22.24 5.35
N ASN A 107 -13.34 21.35 5.85
CA ASN A 107 -13.04 19.93 5.99
C ASN A 107 -14.01 19.13 5.14
N ALA A 108 -13.50 18.08 4.50
CA ALA A 108 -14.28 17.06 3.86
C ALA A 108 -14.16 15.75 4.64
N SER A 109 -15.21 14.94 4.62
CA SER A 109 -15.19 13.56 5.11
C SER A 109 -15.53 12.58 4.01
N PHE A 110 -14.79 11.47 3.92
CA PHE A 110 -15.11 10.28 3.12
C PHE A 110 -15.30 9.11 4.09
N GLY A 111 -16.55 8.79 4.46
CA GLY A 111 -16.79 7.86 5.57
C GLY A 111 -16.23 8.42 6.89
N PRO A 112 -15.43 7.65 7.66
CA PRO A 112 -14.88 8.11 8.94
C PRO A 112 -13.68 9.06 8.80
N ASP A 113 -13.01 9.08 7.65
CA ASP A 113 -11.82 9.90 7.43
C ASP A 113 -12.21 11.35 7.18
N MET A 114 -11.50 12.28 7.83
CA MET A 114 -11.70 13.72 7.67
C MET A 114 -10.39 14.39 7.27
N SER A 115 -10.43 15.19 6.19
CA SER A 115 -9.27 15.95 5.70
C SER A 115 -9.62 17.41 5.46
N ALA A 116 -8.66 18.29 5.70
CA ALA A 116 -8.76 19.67 5.27
C ALA A 116 -8.84 19.75 3.74
N VAL A 117 -9.87 20.42 3.23
CA VAL A 117 -10.06 20.65 1.79
C VAL A 117 -10.42 22.11 1.57
N ASN A 118 -9.59 22.77 0.77
CA ASN A 118 -9.85 24.14 0.35
C ASN A 118 -10.27 24.13 -1.11
N PHE A 119 -11.39 24.78 -1.43
CA PHE A 119 -11.88 24.94 -2.80
C PHE A 119 -11.63 26.36 -3.28
N GLY A 120 -10.90 26.50 -4.39
CA GLY A 120 -10.62 27.77 -5.05
C GLY A 120 -10.94 27.76 -6.53
N ARG A 121 -10.81 28.90 -7.20
CA ARG A 121 -11.06 29.03 -8.65
C ARG A 121 -9.86 28.68 -9.52
N LYS A 122 -8.66 28.61 -8.95
CA LYS A 122 -7.44 28.27 -9.68
C LYS A 122 -7.42 26.76 -9.95
N GLU A 123 -7.30 26.39 -11.23
CA GLU A 123 -7.13 25.00 -11.63
C GLU A 123 -5.85 24.41 -11.04
N ILE A 124 -5.93 23.13 -10.66
CA ILE A 124 -4.83 22.37 -10.08
C ILE A 124 -4.40 21.32 -11.11
N GLU A 125 -3.17 21.43 -11.60
CA GLU A 125 -2.62 20.44 -12.52
C GLU A 125 -2.22 19.17 -11.77
N LYS A 126 -2.36 18.00 -12.41
CA LYS A 126 -1.96 16.72 -11.79
C LYS A 126 -0.47 16.73 -11.41
N GLY A 127 0.38 17.36 -12.24
CA GLY A 127 1.81 17.47 -11.96
C GLY A 127 2.19 18.42 -10.81
N ASP A 128 1.26 19.27 -10.39
CA ASP A 128 1.46 20.17 -9.25
C ASP A 128 1.23 19.47 -7.91
N ILE A 129 0.55 18.32 -7.92
CA ILE A 129 0.29 17.49 -6.74
C ILE A 129 1.11 16.21 -6.82
N ASN A 130 1.61 15.72 -5.67
CA ASN A 130 2.40 14.49 -5.57
C ASN A 130 3.57 14.42 -6.57
N LYS A 131 4.55 15.32 -6.46
CA LYS A 131 5.73 15.25 -7.35
C LYS A 131 6.48 13.94 -7.13
N ARG A 132 6.81 13.25 -8.23
CA ARG A 132 7.57 11.99 -8.26
C ARG A 132 8.84 12.15 -9.10
N PRO A 133 9.85 12.92 -8.63
CA PRO A 133 11.07 13.21 -9.40
C PRO A 133 11.88 11.95 -9.76
N GLN A 134 11.72 10.86 -9.01
CA GLN A 134 12.40 9.59 -9.29
C GLN A 134 11.66 8.70 -10.28
N GLU A 135 10.40 8.99 -10.62
CA GLU A 135 9.66 8.21 -11.61
C GLU A 135 10.31 8.39 -13.00
N PRO A 136 10.85 7.33 -13.61
CA PRO A 136 11.60 7.44 -14.85
C PRO A 136 10.68 7.81 -16.01
N LYS A 137 11.17 8.65 -16.93
CA LYS A 137 10.43 9.13 -18.10
C LYS A 137 11.13 8.70 -19.40
N PRO A 138 10.37 8.35 -20.46
CA PRO A 138 10.95 8.06 -21.76
C PRO A 138 11.58 9.32 -22.40
N PRO A 139 12.55 9.15 -23.32
CA PRO A 139 13.11 7.88 -23.77
C PRO A 139 14.07 7.27 -22.73
N PHE A 140 13.93 5.95 -22.49
CA PHE A 140 14.78 5.24 -21.54
C PHE A 140 16.16 4.90 -22.16
N SER A 141 17.19 4.83 -21.31
CA SER A 141 18.54 4.38 -21.71
C SER A 141 18.68 2.86 -21.80
N TYR A 142 17.61 2.12 -21.48
CA TYR A 142 17.49 0.67 -21.45
C TYR A 142 16.30 0.21 -22.32
N LEU A 143 16.10 -1.10 -22.41
CA LEU A 143 15.01 -1.70 -23.19
C LEU A 143 13.92 -2.24 -22.26
N THR A 144 12.67 -2.07 -22.69
CA THR A 144 11.47 -2.62 -22.05
C THR A 144 10.72 -3.48 -23.06
N GLU A 145 10.25 -4.64 -22.62
CA GLU A 145 9.47 -5.58 -23.42
C GLU A 145 8.22 -5.96 -22.62
N GLU A 146 7.05 -5.76 -23.22
CA GLU A 146 5.80 -6.31 -22.68
C GLU A 146 5.79 -7.82 -22.90
N VAL A 147 5.55 -8.56 -21.82
CA VAL A 147 5.61 -10.03 -21.82
C VAL A 147 4.35 -10.62 -21.21
N GLN A 148 4.02 -11.83 -21.63
CA GLN A 148 3.01 -12.66 -20.98
C GLN A 148 3.58 -14.05 -20.74
N PHE A 149 3.22 -14.64 -19.61
CA PHE A 149 3.59 -16.00 -19.26
C PHE A 149 2.45 -16.69 -18.50
N THR A 150 2.45 -18.01 -18.52
CA THR A 150 1.34 -18.79 -17.97
C THR A 150 1.78 -19.48 -16.69
N ASN A 151 1.02 -19.27 -15.61
CA ASN A 151 1.04 -20.17 -14.48
C ASN A 151 0.21 -21.40 -14.84
N THR A 152 0.88 -22.46 -15.28
CA THR A 152 0.25 -23.70 -15.76
C THR A 152 -0.49 -24.46 -14.66
N LYS A 153 -0.05 -24.35 -13.41
CA LYS A 153 -0.65 -24.99 -12.24
C LYS A 153 -2.04 -24.40 -11.93
N GLU A 154 -2.15 -23.08 -12.02
CA GLU A 154 -3.38 -22.33 -11.72
C GLU A 154 -4.19 -22.01 -12.99
N LYS A 155 -3.64 -22.27 -14.18
CA LYS A 155 -4.22 -22.01 -15.51
C LYS A 155 -4.57 -20.54 -15.73
N ILE A 156 -3.71 -19.63 -15.27
CA ILE A 156 -3.84 -18.19 -15.51
C ILE A 156 -2.66 -17.66 -16.33
N THR A 157 -2.92 -16.63 -17.12
CA THR A 157 -1.91 -15.83 -17.81
C THR A 157 -1.61 -14.57 -17.01
N LEU A 158 -0.34 -14.28 -16.81
CA LEU A 158 0.19 -13.11 -16.13
C LEU A 158 0.85 -12.18 -17.16
N GLY A 159 0.53 -10.90 -17.08
CA GLY A 159 1.10 -9.85 -17.92
C GLY A 159 2.15 -9.06 -17.16
N GLY A 160 3.24 -8.69 -17.83
CA GLY A 160 4.33 -7.97 -17.19
C GLY A 160 5.25 -7.23 -18.15
N THR A 161 6.29 -6.63 -17.58
CA THR A 161 7.35 -5.95 -18.32
C THR A 161 8.71 -6.55 -17.96
N PHE A 162 9.43 -7.03 -18.97
CA PHE A 162 10.84 -7.37 -18.86
C PHE A 162 11.69 -6.13 -19.21
N THR A 163 12.48 -5.65 -18.25
CA THR A 163 13.36 -4.48 -18.41
C THR A 163 14.80 -4.93 -18.36
N ARG A 164 15.62 -4.53 -19.32
CA ARG A 164 17.04 -4.96 -19.39
C ARG A 164 17.96 -3.89 -19.95
N PRO A 165 19.27 -3.94 -19.62
CA PRO A 165 20.24 -3.04 -20.22
C PRO A 165 20.18 -3.04 -21.76
N ARG A 166 20.48 -1.90 -22.38
CA ARG A 166 20.39 -1.73 -23.84
C ARG A 166 21.41 -2.55 -24.61
N GLN A 167 22.58 -2.78 -24.01
CA GLN A 167 23.62 -3.60 -24.61
C GLN A 167 23.14 -5.05 -24.72
N PHE A 168 23.67 -5.81 -25.67
CA PHE A 168 23.39 -7.24 -25.76
C PHE A 168 24.27 -8.00 -24.76
N GLY A 169 23.70 -8.96 -24.04
CA GLY A 169 24.42 -9.73 -23.03
C GLY A 169 23.51 -10.65 -22.22
N LEU A 170 24.11 -11.42 -21.33
CA LEU A 170 23.40 -12.20 -20.30
C LEU A 170 23.47 -11.44 -18.99
N TYR A 171 22.32 -11.08 -18.45
CA TYR A 171 22.23 -10.28 -17.23
C TYR A 171 21.77 -11.13 -16.04
N PRO A 172 22.22 -10.82 -14.80
CA PRO A 172 21.45 -11.21 -13.63
C PRO A 172 20.04 -10.64 -13.75
N VAL A 173 19.04 -11.40 -13.32
CA VAL A 173 17.64 -10.99 -13.40
C VAL A 173 17.03 -11.02 -12.01
N VAL A 174 16.30 -9.98 -11.65
CA VAL A 174 15.50 -9.93 -10.42
C VAL A 174 14.03 -9.93 -10.79
N ILE A 175 13.27 -10.88 -10.26
CA ILE A 175 11.80 -10.83 -10.29
C ILE A 175 11.36 -9.97 -9.10
N LEU A 176 10.60 -8.90 -9.35
CA LEU A 176 10.09 -8.01 -8.30
C LEU A 176 8.66 -8.41 -7.92
N LEU A 177 8.42 -8.64 -6.64
CA LEU A 177 7.18 -9.21 -6.07
C LEU A 177 6.53 -8.21 -5.12
N GLY A 178 5.32 -7.75 -5.46
CA GLY A 178 4.64 -6.62 -4.82
C GLY A 178 4.21 -6.90 -3.37
N GLY A 179 3.83 -5.84 -2.67
CA GLY A 179 3.28 -5.89 -1.31
C GLY A 179 1.84 -6.40 -1.27
N SER A 180 1.18 -6.22 -0.12
CA SER A 180 -0.22 -6.62 0.05
C SER A 180 -1.18 -5.79 -0.82
N GLY A 181 -2.33 -6.37 -1.11
CA GLY A 181 -3.35 -5.82 -1.97
C GLY A 181 -3.13 -6.13 -3.44
N ALA A 182 -4.10 -5.76 -4.27
CA ALA A 182 -4.06 -6.00 -5.70
C ALA A 182 -3.06 -5.07 -6.40
N GLN A 183 -1.80 -5.51 -6.57
CA GLN A 183 -0.74 -4.66 -7.11
C GLN A 183 -0.63 -4.74 -8.63
N THR A 184 -0.34 -3.60 -9.23
CA THR A 184 0.23 -3.57 -10.59
C THR A 184 1.71 -3.95 -10.54
N ARG A 185 2.32 -4.21 -11.70
CA ARG A 185 3.76 -4.49 -11.81
C ARG A 185 4.70 -3.43 -11.23
N ASP A 186 4.19 -2.24 -10.93
CA ASP A 186 4.95 -1.11 -10.42
C ASP A 186 4.97 -1.01 -8.89
N ASP A 187 4.21 -1.87 -8.17
CA ASP A 187 4.04 -1.84 -6.71
C ASP A 187 3.68 -0.44 -6.22
N GLU A 188 2.54 0.07 -6.72
CA GLU A 188 2.13 1.44 -6.52
C GLU A 188 1.49 1.62 -5.14
N MET A 189 2.16 2.37 -4.27
CA MET A 189 1.70 2.66 -2.92
C MET A 189 1.85 4.15 -2.63
N ALA A 190 0.79 4.79 -2.13
CA ALA A 190 0.75 6.24 -1.87
C ALA A 190 1.17 7.10 -3.09
N GLY A 191 0.82 6.65 -4.30
CA GLY A 191 1.21 7.26 -5.57
C GLY A 191 2.69 7.10 -5.93
N HIS A 192 3.43 6.21 -5.27
CA HIS A 192 4.82 5.91 -5.60
C HIS A 192 4.95 4.55 -6.30
N LYS A 193 5.54 4.54 -7.48
CA LYS A 193 5.84 3.33 -8.26
C LYS A 193 7.20 2.76 -7.90
N LEU A 194 7.28 2.11 -6.75
CA LEU A 194 8.54 1.63 -6.17
C LEU A 194 9.32 0.76 -7.15
N PHE A 195 8.65 -0.22 -7.79
CA PHE A 195 9.33 -1.16 -8.67
C PHE A 195 9.72 -0.57 -10.02
N LEU A 196 9.06 0.51 -10.46
CA LEU A 196 9.49 1.24 -11.65
C LEU A 196 10.81 1.96 -11.42
N VAL A 197 10.98 2.59 -10.25
CA VAL A 197 12.24 3.23 -9.87
C VAL A 197 13.35 2.19 -9.70
N LEU A 198 13.06 1.05 -9.08
CA LEU A 198 14.04 -0.04 -8.95
C LEU A 198 14.45 -0.62 -10.31
N ALA A 199 13.50 -0.85 -11.22
CA ALA A 199 13.79 -1.36 -12.56
C ALA A 199 14.66 -0.39 -13.38
N ASP A 200 14.39 0.92 -13.32
CA ASP A 200 15.23 1.94 -13.95
C ASP A 200 16.66 1.89 -13.41
N TYR A 201 16.82 1.86 -12.08
CA TYR A 201 18.13 1.82 -11.45
C TYR A 201 18.89 0.54 -11.82
N PHE A 202 18.26 -0.63 -11.69
CA PHE A 202 18.87 -1.92 -12.00
C PHE A 202 19.26 -2.02 -13.47
N ALA A 203 18.41 -1.59 -14.40
CA ALA A 203 18.70 -1.65 -15.84
C ALA A 203 19.86 -0.73 -16.24
N LYS A 204 19.99 0.44 -15.60
CA LYS A 204 21.16 1.34 -15.78
C LYS A 204 22.45 0.77 -15.20
N ASN A 205 22.36 -0.17 -14.27
CA ASN A 205 23.49 -0.78 -13.56
C ASN A 205 23.72 -2.26 -13.95
N GLY A 206 23.27 -2.69 -15.13
CA GLY A 206 23.61 -4.02 -15.66
C GLY A 206 22.79 -5.18 -15.11
N ILE A 207 21.66 -4.91 -14.46
CA ILE A 207 20.75 -5.91 -13.90
C ILE A 207 19.41 -5.82 -14.64
N ALA A 208 18.88 -6.94 -15.10
CA ALA A 208 17.55 -6.99 -15.70
C ALA A 208 16.49 -7.26 -14.63
N THR A 209 15.25 -6.86 -14.89
CA THR A 209 14.11 -7.09 -14.00
C THR A 209 12.92 -7.65 -14.76
N LEU A 210 12.22 -8.59 -14.13
CA LEU A 210 10.87 -8.95 -14.53
C LEU A 210 9.89 -8.45 -13.47
N ARG A 211 8.94 -7.64 -13.91
CA ARG A 211 7.83 -7.13 -13.11
C ARG A 211 6.53 -7.58 -13.76
N TYR A 212 5.53 -7.96 -12.98
CA TYR A 212 4.25 -8.42 -13.53
C TYR A 212 3.09 -7.96 -12.66
N ASP A 213 1.93 -7.80 -13.27
CA ASP A 213 0.70 -7.44 -12.55
C ASP A 213 0.21 -8.67 -11.78
N ASP A 214 -0.25 -8.48 -10.55
CA ASP A 214 -0.83 -9.60 -9.80
C ASP A 214 -2.03 -10.18 -10.54
N ARG A 215 -2.34 -11.45 -10.24
CA ARG A 215 -3.52 -12.13 -10.80
C ARG A 215 -4.79 -11.28 -10.66
N GLY A 216 -5.55 -11.16 -11.76
CA GLY A 216 -6.75 -10.32 -11.80
C GLY A 216 -6.51 -8.81 -11.82
N VAL A 217 -5.26 -8.36 -11.92
CA VAL A 217 -4.87 -6.94 -12.00
C VAL A 217 -4.26 -6.66 -13.37
N GLY A 218 -4.52 -5.46 -13.91
CA GLY A 218 -3.87 -4.97 -15.12
C GLY A 218 -4.04 -5.93 -16.30
N ALA A 219 -2.92 -6.41 -16.84
CA ALA A 219 -2.90 -7.35 -17.97
C ALA A 219 -2.97 -8.84 -17.56
N SER A 220 -3.03 -9.13 -16.25
CA SER A 220 -3.09 -10.48 -15.72
C SER A 220 -4.52 -10.98 -15.55
N SER A 221 -4.77 -12.21 -15.98
CA SER A 221 -6.03 -12.93 -15.74
C SER A 221 -6.09 -13.51 -14.32
N GLY A 222 -7.22 -14.12 -13.95
CA GLY A 222 -7.43 -14.74 -12.64
C GLY A 222 -8.28 -13.88 -11.71
N GLN A 223 -8.27 -14.20 -10.41
CA GLN A 223 -9.02 -13.49 -9.38
C GLN A 223 -8.10 -13.26 -8.17
N PHE A 224 -8.00 -12.00 -7.74
CA PHE A 224 -7.21 -11.61 -6.58
C PHE A 224 -7.92 -11.98 -5.26
N ASP A 225 -9.21 -11.65 -5.14
CA ASP A 225 -9.99 -11.74 -3.89
C ASP A 225 -10.08 -13.14 -3.25
N THR A 226 -9.80 -14.19 -4.03
CA THR A 226 -9.83 -15.58 -3.56
C THR A 226 -8.44 -16.18 -3.37
N ALA A 227 -7.39 -15.42 -3.67
CA ALA A 227 -6.02 -15.87 -3.66
C ALA A 227 -5.36 -15.72 -2.28
N THR A 228 -4.31 -16.50 -2.09
CA THR A 228 -3.45 -16.50 -0.90
C THR A 228 -2.00 -16.28 -1.31
N ILE A 229 -1.11 -16.03 -0.35
CA ILE A 229 0.34 -15.95 -0.58
C ILE A 229 0.91 -17.19 -1.31
N TYR A 230 0.28 -18.36 -1.18
CA TYR A 230 0.70 -19.59 -1.86
C TYR A 230 0.35 -19.60 -3.35
N ASN A 231 -0.76 -18.94 -3.71
CA ASN A 231 -1.12 -18.75 -5.10
C ASN A 231 -0.15 -17.75 -5.75
N PHE A 232 0.16 -16.65 -5.06
CA PHE A 232 1.15 -15.67 -5.53
C PHE A 232 2.56 -16.29 -5.65
N ALA A 233 2.93 -17.21 -4.77
CA ALA A 233 4.17 -17.98 -4.90
C ALA A 233 4.18 -18.89 -6.14
N ASN A 234 3.03 -19.48 -6.52
CA ASN A 234 2.92 -20.22 -7.78
C ASN A 234 3.08 -19.28 -9.00
N ASP A 235 2.59 -18.03 -8.91
CA ASP A 235 2.74 -17.02 -9.97
C ASP A 235 4.20 -16.60 -10.14
N ALA A 236 4.88 -16.32 -9.03
CA ALA A 236 6.30 -16.02 -9.02
C ALA A 236 7.14 -17.18 -9.54
N GLN A 237 6.78 -18.44 -9.22
CA GLN A 237 7.42 -19.61 -9.83
C GLN A 237 7.22 -19.66 -11.35
N ALA A 238 6.04 -19.33 -11.86
CA ALA A 238 5.80 -19.25 -13.30
C ALA A 238 6.66 -18.16 -13.97
N ALA A 239 6.94 -17.06 -13.28
CA ALA A 239 7.86 -16.02 -13.75
C ALA A 239 9.31 -16.55 -13.85
N VAL A 240 9.75 -17.36 -12.87
CA VAL A 240 11.04 -18.06 -12.92
C VAL A 240 11.11 -19.02 -14.11
N ASP A 241 10.06 -19.81 -14.32
CA ASP A 241 9.99 -20.78 -15.41
C ASP A 241 10.04 -20.08 -16.77
N TYR A 242 9.32 -18.96 -16.92
CA TYR A 242 9.38 -18.12 -18.10
C TYR A 242 10.81 -17.59 -18.37
N LEU A 243 11.47 -17.02 -17.37
CA LEU A 243 12.85 -16.53 -17.53
C LEU A 243 13.83 -17.64 -17.90
N ASN A 244 13.61 -18.87 -17.43
CA ASN A 244 14.41 -20.03 -17.82
C ASN A 244 14.26 -20.42 -19.30
N THR A 245 13.21 -20.00 -19.99
CA THR A 245 13.06 -20.19 -21.45
C THR A 245 13.85 -19.17 -22.28
N ARG A 246 14.22 -18.02 -21.67
CA ARG A 246 14.85 -16.92 -22.37
C ARG A 246 16.34 -17.18 -22.66
N ARG A 247 16.82 -16.63 -23.77
CA ARG A 247 18.22 -16.73 -24.23
C ARG A 247 19.09 -15.54 -23.82
N ASP A 248 18.46 -14.44 -23.41
CA ASP A 248 19.09 -13.18 -22.97
C ASP A 248 19.14 -13.04 -21.44
N VAL A 249 18.97 -14.16 -20.72
CA VAL A 249 18.95 -14.24 -19.25
C VAL A 249 20.08 -15.13 -18.75
N TYR A 250 20.83 -14.66 -17.75
CA TYR A 250 21.81 -15.51 -17.07
C TYR A 250 21.09 -16.39 -16.03
N LYS A 251 20.72 -17.61 -16.43
CA LYS A 251 19.88 -18.53 -15.62
C LYS A 251 20.41 -18.84 -14.22
N GLN A 252 21.74 -18.89 -14.04
CA GLN A 252 22.39 -19.09 -12.73
C GLN A 252 22.41 -17.83 -11.85
N LYS A 253 21.76 -16.75 -12.29
CA LYS A 253 21.64 -15.47 -11.59
C LYS A 253 20.20 -14.92 -11.66
N ILE A 254 19.21 -15.80 -11.62
CA ILE A 254 17.79 -15.42 -11.44
C ILE A 254 17.52 -15.36 -9.94
N GLY A 255 17.23 -14.17 -9.41
CA GLY A 255 16.83 -13.95 -8.03
C GLY A 255 15.41 -13.40 -7.92
N VAL A 256 14.91 -13.37 -6.68
CA VAL A 256 13.61 -12.80 -6.33
C VAL A 256 13.81 -11.70 -5.29
N LEU A 257 13.13 -10.57 -5.50
CA LEU A 257 13.06 -9.47 -4.55
C LEU A 257 11.59 -9.23 -4.21
N GLY A 258 11.28 -9.20 -2.93
CA GLY A 258 9.93 -8.92 -2.45
C GLY A 258 9.89 -7.73 -1.52
N HIS A 259 8.89 -6.87 -1.70
CA HIS A 259 8.60 -5.76 -0.79
C HIS A 259 7.41 -6.12 0.12
N SER A 260 7.52 -5.89 1.43
CA SER A 260 6.46 -6.18 2.40
C SER A 260 5.96 -7.65 2.31
N GLU A 261 4.69 -7.90 2.02
CA GLU A 261 4.16 -9.25 1.74
C GLU A 261 4.90 -9.97 0.61
N GLY A 262 5.36 -9.26 -0.41
CA GLY A 262 6.15 -9.82 -1.50
C GLY A 262 7.40 -10.55 -1.02
N ALA A 263 7.95 -10.16 0.13
CA ALA A 263 9.07 -10.88 0.73
C ALA A 263 8.67 -12.28 1.24
N ILE A 264 7.44 -12.48 1.70
CA ILE A 264 6.89 -13.81 2.01
C ILE A 264 6.83 -14.64 0.73
N ILE A 265 6.35 -14.05 -0.38
CA ILE A 265 6.30 -14.71 -1.69
C ILE A 265 7.72 -15.12 -2.12
N ALA A 266 8.69 -14.22 -2.01
CA ALA A 266 10.10 -14.49 -2.31
C ALA A 266 10.67 -15.64 -1.46
N GLN A 267 10.37 -15.65 -0.16
CA GLN A 267 10.77 -16.71 0.76
C GLN A 267 10.13 -18.06 0.38
N LEU A 268 8.83 -18.09 0.07
CA LEU A 268 8.11 -19.30 -0.34
C LEU A 268 8.68 -19.88 -1.63
N VAL A 269 8.96 -19.05 -2.64
CA VAL A 269 9.53 -19.50 -3.90
C VAL A 269 10.93 -20.09 -3.67
N ALA A 270 11.81 -19.36 -2.99
CA ALA A 270 13.17 -19.81 -2.73
C ALA A 270 13.24 -21.06 -1.84
N ALA A 271 12.32 -21.20 -0.89
CA ALA A 271 12.22 -22.38 -0.03
C ALA A 271 11.79 -23.64 -0.78
N ASN A 272 11.08 -23.49 -1.91
CA ASN A 272 10.56 -24.61 -2.71
C ASN A 272 11.26 -24.76 -4.07
N ASN A 273 12.18 -23.86 -4.42
CA ASN A 273 12.93 -23.89 -5.67
C ASN A 273 14.43 -23.63 -5.43
N PRO A 274 15.28 -24.68 -5.40
CA PRO A 274 16.71 -24.54 -5.13
C PRO A 274 17.49 -23.84 -6.26
N SER A 275 16.88 -23.61 -7.43
CA SER A 275 17.52 -22.89 -8.54
C SER A 275 17.55 -21.37 -8.36
N ILE A 276 16.77 -20.82 -7.43
CA ILE A 276 16.79 -19.39 -7.10
C ILE A 276 18.19 -19.00 -6.64
N ALA A 277 18.80 -18.06 -7.36
CA ALA A 277 20.18 -17.66 -7.17
C ALA A 277 20.39 -16.76 -5.94
N PHE A 278 19.38 -15.97 -5.58
CA PHE A 278 19.40 -15.13 -4.39
C PHE A 278 17.99 -14.60 -4.05
N VAL A 279 17.83 -14.17 -2.80
CA VAL A 279 16.61 -13.52 -2.29
C VAL A 279 16.94 -12.15 -1.71
N ILE A 280 16.11 -11.15 -1.99
CA ILE A 280 16.12 -9.86 -1.30
C ILE A 280 14.75 -9.62 -0.66
N SER A 281 14.74 -9.48 0.66
CA SER A 281 13.56 -9.15 1.47
C SER A 281 13.61 -7.68 1.86
N MET A 282 12.79 -6.85 1.20
CA MET A 282 12.65 -5.41 1.47
C MET A 282 11.46 -5.16 2.40
N ALA A 283 11.71 -4.67 3.62
CA ALA A 283 10.66 -4.43 4.62
C ALA A 283 9.75 -5.66 4.83
N GLY A 284 10.32 -6.86 4.65
CA GLY A 284 9.60 -8.12 4.57
C GLY A 284 9.36 -8.78 5.92
N ILE A 285 8.48 -9.78 5.98
CA ILE A 285 8.08 -10.42 7.23
C ILE A 285 8.96 -11.63 7.57
N GLY A 286 9.60 -11.59 8.73
CA GLY A 286 10.39 -12.68 9.33
C GLY A 286 9.87 -13.18 10.68
N LEU A 287 8.86 -12.51 11.24
CA LEU A 287 8.20 -12.89 12.49
C LEU A 287 6.94 -13.72 12.22
N PRO A 288 6.56 -14.67 13.10
CA PRO A 288 5.26 -15.33 13.03
C PRO A 288 4.12 -14.30 13.03
N GLY A 289 3.06 -14.55 12.29
CA GLY A 289 1.99 -13.55 12.09
C GLY A 289 1.35 -13.05 13.38
N ARG A 290 1.20 -13.89 14.42
CA ARG A 290 0.69 -13.45 15.73
C ARG A 290 1.63 -12.44 16.42
N GLU A 291 2.93 -12.67 16.35
CA GLU A 291 3.92 -11.72 16.90
C GLU A 291 3.92 -10.42 16.09
N LEU A 292 3.77 -10.50 14.77
CA LEU A 292 3.70 -9.34 13.90
C LEU A 292 2.51 -8.44 14.23
N VAL A 293 1.27 -8.97 14.28
CA VAL A 293 0.08 -8.13 14.53
C VAL A 293 0.04 -7.59 15.96
N ASP A 294 0.57 -8.32 16.94
CA ASP A 294 0.71 -7.84 18.31
C ASP A 294 1.72 -6.67 18.38
N LEU A 295 2.84 -6.78 17.64
CA LEU A 295 3.85 -5.72 17.56
C LEU A 295 3.32 -4.47 16.83
N GLN A 296 2.65 -4.65 15.70
CA GLN A 296 2.00 -3.57 14.96
C GLN A 296 0.98 -2.81 15.84
N THR A 297 0.18 -3.56 16.61
CA THR A 297 -0.79 -2.95 17.54
C THR A 297 -0.09 -2.11 18.59
N ARG A 298 1.04 -2.57 19.14
CA ARG A 298 1.83 -1.81 20.14
C ARG A 298 2.49 -0.57 19.53
N ILE A 299 3.04 -0.68 18.32
CA ILE A 299 3.66 0.45 17.61
C ILE A 299 2.62 1.53 17.32
N LYS A 300 1.47 1.14 16.75
CA LYS A 300 0.36 2.05 16.49
C LYS A 300 -0.07 2.80 17.75
N ASN A 301 -0.35 2.07 18.83
CA ASN A 301 -0.76 2.68 20.10
C ASN A 301 0.29 3.65 20.64
N ARG A 302 1.59 3.33 20.51
CA ARG A 302 2.67 4.24 20.94
C ARG A 302 2.69 5.53 20.13
N LEU A 303 2.51 5.45 18.81
CA LEU A 303 2.44 6.64 17.94
C LEU A 303 1.25 7.53 18.31
N GLU A 304 0.11 6.91 18.66
CA GLU A 304 -1.09 7.60 19.11
C GLU A 304 -1.01 8.09 20.57
N GLY A 305 0.12 7.90 21.27
CA GLY A 305 0.31 8.32 22.66
C GLY A 305 -0.50 7.51 23.68
N VAL A 306 -1.00 6.33 23.29
CA VAL A 306 -1.77 5.45 24.17
C VAL A 306 -0.83 4.78 25.19
N PRO A 307 -1.15 4.81 26.49
CA PRO A 307 -0.32 4.15 27.51
C PRO A 307 -0.14 2.65 27.27
N ASP A 308 1.06 2.12 27.55
CA ASP A 308 1.39 0.70 27.35
C ASP A 308 0.41 -0.25 28.05
N SER A 309 -0.11 0.11 29.22
CA SER A 309 -1.11 -0.70 29.95
C SER A 309 -2.41 -0.86 29.15
N VAL A 310 -2.86 0.21 28.48
CA VAL A 310 -4.06 0.20 27.63
C VAL A 310 -3.78 -0.56 26.34
N ALA A 311 -2.63 -0.33 25.70
CA ALA A 311 -2.21 -1.07 24.51
C ALA A 311 -2.14 -2.58 24.78
N ASN A 312 -1.59 -2.99 25.93
CA ASN A 312 -1.55 -4.38 26.38
C ASN A 312 -2.97 -4.96 26.55
N ALA A 313 -3.88 -4.21 27.17
CA ALA A 313 -5.27 -4.66 27.35
C ALA A 313 -5.98 -4.84 26.00
N GLN A 314 -5.73 -3.97 25.02
CA GLN A 314 -6.27 -4.11 23.65
C GLN A 314 -5.74 -5.37 22.96
N VAL A 315 -4.43 -5.64 23.04
CA VAL A 315 -3.82 -6.87 22.49
C VAL A 315 -4.46 -8.11 23.13
N GLN A 316 -4.65 -8.13 24.46
CA GLN A 316 -5.29 -9.26 25.14
C GLN A 316 -6.76 -9.44 24.74
N ARG A 317 -7.50 -8.34 24.56
CA ARG A 317 -8.90 -8.37 24.12
C ARG A 317 -9.03 -8.97 22.71
N MET A 318 -8.11 -8.64 21.82
CA MET A 318 -8.11 -9.14 20.43
C MET A 318 -7.49 -10.54 20.27
N LYS A 319 -6.80 -11.05 21.30
CA LYS A 319 -6.11 -12.34 21.23
C LYS A 319 -6.99 -13.50 20.74
N PRO A 320 -8.23 -13.71 21.23
CA PRO A 320 -9.06 -14.82 20.74
C PRO A 320 -9.41 -14.70 19.25
N TYR A 321 -9.59 -13.48 18.75
CA TYR A 321 -9.87 -13.21 17.34
C TYR A 321 -8.66 -13.57 16.47
N TRP A 322 -7.47 -13.11 16.85
CA TRP A 322 -6.26 -13.42 16.12
C TRP A 322 -5.87 -14.90 16.19
N ASP A 323 -6.08 -15.55 17.32
CA ASP A 323 -5.82 -16.99 17.48
C ASP A 323 -6.76 -17.84 16.62
N LEU A 324 -8.03 -17.44 16.48
CA LEU A 324 -8.98 -18.07 15.55
C LEU A 324 -8.48 -17.99 14.11
N LEU A 325 -8.06 -16.81 13.66
CA LEU A 325 -7.57 -16.60 12.30
C LEU A 325 -6.24 -17.33 12.05
N ALA A 326 -5.35 -17.36 13.04
CA ALA A 326 -4.04 -18.04 12.95
C ALA A 326 -4.14 -19.58 13.04
N GLY A 327 -5.29 -20.13 13.45
CA GLY A 327 -5.49 -21.59 13.54
C GLY A 327 -5.55 -22.28 12.18
N ASP A 328 -5.39 -23.60 12.16
CA ASP A 328 -5.30 -24.40 10.91
C ASP A 328 -6.67 -24.72 10.26
N GLN A 329 -7.78 -24.21 10.81
CA GLN A 329 -9.12 -24.46 10.26
C GLN A 329 -9.29 -23.81 8.87
N PRO A 330 -10.12 -24.37 7.96
CA PRO A 330 -10.34 -23.79 6.64
C PRO A 330 -10.78 -22.32 6.70
N ILE A 331 -10.31 -21.49 5.76
CA ILE A 331 -10.65 -20.04 5.70
C ILE A 331 -12.17 -19.84 5.64
N SER A 332 -12.88 -20.69 4.89
CA SER A 332 -14.35 -20.69 4.78
C SER A 332 -15.07 -20.95 6.11
N VAL A 333 -14.41 -21.58 7.07
CA VAL A 333 -14.93 -21.85 8.43
C VAL A 333 -14.58 -20.71 9.37
N VAL A 334 -13.33 -20.23 9.37
CA VAL A 334 -12.90 -19.20 10.34
C VAL A 334 -13.45 -17.82 10.02
N ARG A 335 -13.68 -17.49 8.75
CA ARG A 335 -14.14 -16.15 8.34
C ARG A 335 -15.49 -15.76 8.98
N PRO A 336 -16.58 -16.55 8.86
CA PRO A 336 -17.85 -16.19 9.50
C PRO A 336 -17.76 -16.16 11.04
N LEU A 337 -16.90 -16.98 11.64
CA LEU A 337 -16.65 -16.95 13.09
C LEU A 337 -15.95 -15.66 13.50
N ALA A 338 -14.96 -15.22 12.72
CA ALA A 338 -14.23 -13.98 12.92
C ALA A 338 -15.15 -12.76 12.78
N GLU A 339 -16.02 -12.73 11.75
CA GLU A 339 -17.06 -11.70 11.58
C GLU A 339 -17.95 -11.60 12.82
N ALA A 340 -18.45 -12.74 13.32
CA ALA A 340 -19.28 -12.77 14.52
C ALA A 340 -18.55 -12.25 15.77
N MET A 341 -17.24 -12.51 15.88
CA MET A 341 -16.42 -11.96 16.98
C MET A 341 -16.25 -10.45 16.88
N ILE A 342 -16.03 -9.90 15.68
CA ILE A 342 -15.96 -8.45 15.47
C ILE A 342 -17.31 -7.79 15.77
N HIS A 343 -18.42 -8.40 15.35
CA HIS A 343 -19.77 -7.94 15.72
C HIS A 343 -19.97 -7.89 17.23
N LYS A 344 -19.58 -8.95 17.94
CA LYS A 344 -19.65 -8.99 19.40
C LYS A 344 -18.77 -7.90 20.05
N LEU A 345 -17.55 -7.69 19.53
CA LEU A 345 -16.67 -6.62 20.01
C LEU A 345 -17.29 -5.23 19.83
N TYR A 346 -17.97 -5.00 18.70
CA TYR A 346 -18.73 -3.78 18.46
C TYR A 346 -19.89 -3.62 19.46
N ASP A 347 -20.67 -4.68 19.69
CA ASP A 347 -21.79 -4.65 20.65
C ASP A 347 -21.34 -4.34 22.08
N GLU A 348 -20.13 -4.76 22.45
CA GLU A 348 -19.50 -4.49 23.74
C GLU A 348 -18.73 -3.16 23.78
N SER A 349 -18.68 -2.40 22.68
CA SER A 349 -17.89 -1.17 22.61
C SER A 349 -18.60 0.03 23.26
N PRO A 350 -17.83 1.04 23.74
CA PRO A 350 -18.39 2.28 24.29
C PRO A 350 -19.27 3.03 23.30
N ALA A 351 -20.11 3.94 23.81
CA ALA A 351 -21.04 4.72 23.00
C ALA A 351 -20.32 5.58 21.96
N GLU A 352 -19.12 6.06 22.26
CA GLU A 352 -18.26 6.87 21.39
C GLU A 352 -17.83 6.09 20.13
N ILE A 353 -17.52 4.80 20.27
CA ILE A 353 -17.20 3.92 19.13
C ILE A 353 -18.47 3.69 18.29
N LYS A 354 -19.59 3.38 18.93
CA LYS A 354 -20.88 3.19 18.24
C LYS A 354 -21.42 4.45 17.56
N GLN A 355 -20.91 5.62 17.95
CA GLN A 355 -21.20 6.90 17.31
C GLN A 355 -20.32 7.18 16.09
N SER A 356 -19.14 6.56 16.00
CA SER A 356 -18.15 6.85 14.94
C SER A 356 -18.09 5.79 13.83
N THR A 357 -18.59 4.58 14.08
CA THR A 357 -18.58 3.48 13.10
C THR A 357 -19.81 2.58 13.27
N THR A 358 -20.15 1.77 12.27
CA THR A 358 -21.13 0.68 12.40
C THR A 358 -20.46 -0.68 12.60
N ALA A 359 -21.25 -1.68 13.03
CA ALA A 359 -20.74 -3.05 13.14
C ALA A 359 -20.25 -3.58 11.79
N GLU A 360 -20.99 -3.30 10.70
CA GLU A 360 -20.63 -3.70 9.34
C GLU A 360 -19.36 -3.01 8.85
N GLU A 361 -19.15 -1.74 9.21
CA GLU A 361 -17.91 -1.03 8.90
C GLU A 361 -16.72 -1.61 9.66
N MET A 362 -16.91 -1.92 10.94
CA MET A 362 -15.87 -2.56 11.75
C MET A 362 -15.49 -3.95 11.21
N VAL A 363 -16.47 -4.73 10.74
CA VAL A 363 -16.22 -6.03 10.07
C VAL A 363 -15.48 -5.83 8.75
N LYS A 364 -15.91 -4.89 7.91
CA LYS A 364 -15.21 -4.57 6.65
C LYS A 364 -13.77 -4.11 6.89
N GLY A 365 -13.51 -3.38 7.96
CA GLY A 365 -12.18 -2.91 8.36
C GLY A 365 -11.28 -4.00 8.96
N ALA A 366 -11.82 -5.16 9.36
CA ALA A 366 -11.07 -6.20 10.06
C ALA A 366 -10.14 -7.05 9.16
N ASN A 367 -10.14 -6.77 7.85
CA ASN A 367 -9.35 -7.42 6.80
C ASN A 367 -9.21 -8.95 6.95
N ILE A 368 -10.32 -9.65 6.75
CA ILE A 368 -10.44 -11.12 6.84
C ILE A 368 -10.38 -11.80 5.46
N THR A 369 -9.63 -11.20 4.52
CA THR A 369 -9.44 -11.76 3.18
C THR A 369 -8.60 -13.04 3.22
N PRO A 370 -8.72 -13.93 2.21
CA PRO A 370 -7.86 -15.12 2.13
C PRO A 370 -6.37 -14.78 2.14
N GLU A 371 -5.98 -13.70 1.46
CA GLU A 371 -4.64 -13.09 1.49
C GLU A 371 -4.21 -12.78 2.94
N ALA A 372 -4.91 -11.89 3.63
CA ALA A 372 -4.53 -11.44 4.97
C ALA A 372 -4.44 -12.59 5.99
N ILE A 373 -5.40 -13.52 5.93
CA ILE A 373 -5.37 -14.72 6.77
C ILE A 373 -4.16 -15.60 6.44
N SER A 374 -3.81 -15.73 5.16
CA SER A 374 -2.66 -16.54 4.75
C SER A 374 -1.32 -15.92 5.18
N VAL A 375 -1.19 -14.59 5.17
CA VAL A 375 -0.05 -13.87 5.76
C VAL A 375 0.04 -14.14 7.26
N LEU A 376 -1.09 -14.03 7.99
CA LEU A 376 -1.11 -14.30 9.43
C LEU A 376 -0.69 -15.74 9.76
N ARG A 377 -1.07 -16.71 8.91
CA ARG A 377 -0.72 -18.14 9.05
C ARG A 377 0.67 -18.49 8.55
N TYR A 378 1.36 -17.57 7.90
CA TYR A 378 2.70 -17.81 7.40
C TYR A 378 3.65 -18.19 8.54
N LYS A 379 4.50 -19.19 8.29
CA LYS A 379 5.46 -19.73 9.26
C LYS A 379 6.89 -19.46 8.78
N PRO A 380 7.47 -18.28 9.04
CA PRO A 380 8.79 -17.91 8.55
C PRO A 380 9.88 -18.91 8.94
N LEU A 381 9.83 -19.44 10.17
CA LEU A 381 10.78 -20.43 10.67
C LEU A 381 10.87 -21.67 9.77
N GLU A 382 9.73 -22.16 9.29
CA GLU A 382 9.67 -23.37 8.46
C GLU A 382 10.21 -23.12 7.05
N GLN A 383 10.00 -21.92 6.49
CA GLN A 383 10.40 -21.61 5.12
C GLN A 383 11.85 -21.12 5.05
N LEU A 384 12.26 -20.19 5.91
CA LEU A 384 13.63 -19.66 5.94
C LEU A 384 14.66 -20.77 6.19
N LYS A 385 14.32 -21.81 6.98
CA LYS A 385 15.16 -23.01 7.17
C LYS A 385 15.36 -23.85 5.90
N LYS A 386 14.63 -23.60 4.82
CA LYS A 386 14.84 -24.30 3.54
C LYS A 386 15.73 -23.50 2.59
N ILE A 387 15.92 -22.21 2.83
CA ILE A 387 16.64 -21.32 1.92
C ILE A 387 18.15 -21.43 2.14
N LYS A 388 18.86 -21.81 1.07
CA LYS A 388 20.32 -22.01 1.06
C LYS A 388 21.07 -21.03 0.15
N CYS A 389 20.39 -20.37 -0.78
CA CYS A 389 20.99 -19.34 -1.62
C CYS A 389 21.30 -18.07 -0.80
N PRO A 390 22.18 -17.19 -1.30
CA PRO A 390 22.39 -15.86 -0.73
C PRO A 390 21.08 -15.13 -0.42
N PHE A 391 21.00 -14.57 0.79
CA PHE A 391 19.80 -13.90 1.27
C PHE A 391 20.16 -12.53 1.83
N MET A 392 19.52 -11.49 1.31
CA MET A 392 19.58 -10.14 1.85
C MET A 392 18.25 -9.79 2.52
N ALA A 393 18.29 -9.27 3.74
CA ALA A 393 17.15 -8.67 4.42
C ALA A 393 17.45 -7.21 4.74
N ILE A 394 16.58 -6.30 4.32
CA ILE A 394 16.73 -4.86 4.56
C ILE A 394 15.44 -4.24 5.10
N ASN A 395 15.58 -3.30 6.04
CA ASN A 395 14.46 -2.50 6.58
C ASN A 395 14.92 -1.05 6.80
N GLY A 396 14.00 -0.10 6.69
CA GLY A 396 14.18 1.24 7.25
C GLY A 396 13.99 1.21 8.77
N THR A 397 14.80 1.95 9.54
CA THR A 397 14.69 1.92 11.02
C THR A 397 13.40 2.50 11.57
N ASN A 398 12.70 3.31 10.77
CA ASN A 398 11.45 3.96 11.13
C ASN A 398 10.27 3.31 10.40
N ASP A 399 10.44 2.05 9.98
CA ASP A 399 9.35 1.22 9.50
C ASP A 399 8.43 0.85 10.67
N VAL A 400 7.24 1.44 10.66
CA VAL A 400 6.20 1.23 11.69
C VAL A 400 5.26 0.07 11.36
N GLN A 401 5.36 -0.50 10.15
CA GLN A 401 4.58 -1.66 9.72
C GLN A 401 5.32 -2.96 10.01
N VAL A 402 6.64 -2.97 9.83
CA VAL A 402 7.51 -4.10 10.12
C VAL A 402 8.74 -3.60 10.89
N ASP A 403 8.72 -3.77 12.21
CA ASP A 403 9.81 -3.32 13.08
C ASP A 403 11.17 -3.86 12.61
N ALA A 404 12.08 -2.94 12.25
CA ALA A 404 13.35 -3.29 11.63
C ALA A 404 14.23 -4.20 12.50
N THR A 405 14.21 -4.02 13.82
CA THR A 405 15.15 -4.72 14.71
C THR A 405 14.65 -6.12 15.00
N ALA A 406 13.40 -6.26 15.46
CA ALA A 406 12.79 -7.55 15.73
C ALA A 406 12.76 -8.42 14.47
N ASN A 407 12.41 -7.82 13.33
CA ASN A 407 12.30 -8.51 12.06
C ASN A 407 13.66 -9.03 11.54
N LEU A 408 14.65 -8.15 11.40
CA LEU A 408 15.96 -8.54 10.85
C LEU A 408 16.69 -9.53 11.77
N ASN A 409 16.58 -9.36 13.08
CA ASN A 409 17.15 -10.32 14.04
C ASN A 409 16.52 -11.70 13.91
N ALA A 410 15.20 -11.77 13.70
CA ALA A 410 14.52 -13.05 13.49
C ALA A 410 14.98 -13.73 12.20
N ILE A 411 15.03 -13.00 11.08
CA ILE A 411 15.48 -13.53 9.78
C ILE A 411 16.93 -14.01 9.87
N GLU A 412 17.83 -13.16 10.39
CA GLU A 412 19.25 -13.48 10.50
C GLU A 412 19.48 -14.72 11.34
N ARG A 413 18.85 -14.78 12.52
CA ARG A 413 18.97 -15.93 13.42
C ARG A 413 18.54 -17.22 12.72
N ILE A 414 17.37 -17.24 12.10
CA ILE A 414 16.82 -18.46 11.47
C ILE A 414 17.71 -18.94 10.32
N LEU A 415 18.17 -18.02 9.46
CA LEU A 415 19.03 -18.37 8.33
C LEU A 415 20.41 -18.87 8.79
N ARG A 416 21.01 -18.22 9.80
CA ARG A 416 22.30 -18.64 10.36
C ARG A 416 22.21 -19.97 11.09
N GLU A 417 21.16 -20.22 11.88
CA GLU A 417 20.91 -21.50 12.55
C GLU A 417 20.79 -22.66 11.56
N ASN A 418 20.34 -22.40 10.33
CA ASN A 418 20.26 -23.38 9.25
C ASN A 418 21.55 -23.47 8.40
N GLY A 419 22.64 -22.83 8.83
CA GLY A 419 23.94 -22.86 8.15
C GLY A 419 24.02 -22.02 6.87
N ASN A 420 23.08 -21.08 6.64
CA ASN A 420 23.20 -20.15 5.51
C ASN A 420 24.25 -19.07 5.81
N GLY A 421 25.49 -19.33 5.36
CA GLY A 421 26.62 -18.41 5.51
C GLY A 421 26.57 -17.16 4.63
N PHE A 422 25.63 -17.07 3.69
CA PHE A 422 25.50 -15.96 2.74
C PHE A 422 24.33 -15.03 3.09
N THR A 423 24.14 -14.79 4.39
CA THR A 423 23.09 -13.90 4.92
C THR A 423 23.63 -12.49 5.11
N THR A 424 22.97 -11.50 4.51
CA THR A 424 23.27 -10.07 4.65
C THR A 424 22.05 -9.38 5.28
N VAL A 425 22.23 -8.69 6.40
CA VAL A 425 21.18 -7.86 7.00
C VAL A 425 21.60 -6.40 7.03
N ARG A 426 20.68 -5.48 6.72
CA ARG A 426 20.96 -4.04 6.72
C ARG A 426 19.76 -3.23 7.19
N GLN A 427 19.98 -2.40 8.20
CA GLN A 427 19.08 -1.31 8.55
C GLN A 427 19.51 -0.02 7.85
N PHE A 428 18.55 0.66 7.24
CA PHE A 428 18.74 2.00 6.71
C PHE A 428 18.18 3.02 7.69
N GLN A 429 19.08 3.77 8.32
CA GLN A 429 18.75 4.73 9.35
C GLN A 429 17.80 5.80 8.82
N GLY A 430 16.74 6.09 9.57
CA GLY A 430 15.76 7.15 9.31
C GLY A 430 14.85 6.93 8.10
N LEU A 431 14.77 5.70 7.58
CA LEU A 431 13.86 5.37 6.48
C LEU A 431 12.59 4.69 6.99
N ASN A 432 11.46 4.96 6.35
CA ASN A 432 10.15 4.34 6.62
C ASN A 432 10.00 2.99 5.88
N HIS A 433 8.77 2.45 5.84
CA HIS A 433 8.44 1.17 5.18
C HIS A 433 8.75 1.17 3.68
N LEU A 434 8.49 2.28 2.98
CA LEU A 434 8.81 2.48 1.56
C LEU A 434 10.27 2.85 1.31
N PHE A 435 11.11 2.82 2.34
CA PHE A 435 12.50 3.28 2.31
C PHE A 435 12.65 4.77 1.95
N GLN A 436 11.66 5.59 2.32
CA GLN A 436 11.72 7.05 2.17
C GLN A 436 12.26 7.67 3.46
N ARG A 437 12.98 8.78 3.34
CA ARG A 437 13.39 9.62 4.46
C ARG A 437 12.15 10.26 5.08
N CYS A 438 11.72 9.74 6.22
CA CYS A 438 10.52 10.22 6.88
C CYS A 438 10.72 11.52 7.67
N ILE A 439 9.64 12.27 7.86
CA ILE A 439 9.57 13.46 8.71
C ILE A 439 8.78 13.14 9.98
N THR A 440 7.54 12.67 9.83
CA THR A 440 6.70 12.16 10.93
C THR A 440 6.92 10.68 11.17
N CYS A 441 7.34 9.94 10.13
CA CYS A 441 7.50 8.49 10.11
C CYS A 441 6.19 7.72 10.34
N GLU A 442 5.07 8.38 10.07
CA GLU A 442 3.74 7.77 10.08
C GLU A 442 3.33 7.34 8.66
N PRO A 443 2.41 6.38 8.51
CA PRO A 443 1.93 5.99 7.20
C PRO A 443 1.33 7.16 6.39
N ASP A 444 0.73 8.13 7.06
CA ASP A 444 -0.05 9.21 6.45
C ASP A 444 0.79 10.30 5.74
N GLU A 445 2.12 10.24 5.83
CA GLU A 445 3.04 11.12 5.10
C GLU A 445 3.61 10.48 3.84
N TYR A 446 3.46 9.17 3.63
CA TYR A 446 4.17 8.44 2.57
C TYR A 446 3.98 9.07 1.19
N GLY A 447 2.75 9.45 0.87
CA GLY A 447 2.40 10.11 -0.40
C GLY A 447 2.72 11.60 -0.45
N GLU A 448 2.96 12.24 0.69
CA GLU A 448 3.40 13.63 0.78
C GLU A 448 4.90 13.78 0.49
N LEU A 449 5.69 12.75 0.79
CA LEU A 449 7.10 12.71 0.47
C LEU A 449 7.28 12.61 -1.05
N GLU A 450 8.17 13.43 -1.63
CA GLU A 450 8.45 13.35 -3.09
C GLU A 450 9.38 12.18 -3.43
N GLN A 451 10.21 11.76 -2.48
CA GLN A 451 11.13 10.64 -2.63
C GLN A 451 10.33 9.33 -2.69
N THR A 452 10.49 8.54 -3.75
CA THR A 452 9.96 7.18 -3.84
C THR A 452 10.78 6.19 -3.01
N ILE A 453 12.11 6.32 -3.05
CA ILE A 453 13.04 5.47 -2.30
C ILE A 453 14.38 6.19 -2.13
N ASP A 454 15.01 6.08 -0.96
CA ASP A 454 16.37 6.61 -0.73
C ASP A 454 17.37 5.95 -1.70
N PRO A 455 18.14 6.73 -2.50
CA PRO A 455 19.03 6.19 -3.53
C PRO A 455 20.08 5.18 -3.05
N LEU A 456 20.45 5.22 -1.77
CA LEU A 456 21.40 4.26 -1.19
C LEU A 456 20.86 2.83 -1.17
N VAL A 457 19.54 2.66 -1.17
CA VAL A 457 18.89 1.35 -1.10
C VAL A 457 19.06 0.57 -2.41
N PRO A 458 18.64 1.08 -3.59
CA PRO A 458 18.89 0.40 -4.85
C PRO A 458 20.39 0.29 -5.18
N GLU A 459 21.22 1.25 -4.77
CA GLU A 459 22.68 1.15 -4.89
C GLU A 459 23.24 -0.06 -4.13
N PHE A 460 22.87 -0.20 -2.85
CA PHE A 460 23.30 -1.31 -2.01
C PHE A 460 22.87 -2.67 -2.58
N MET A 461 21.62 -2.78 -3.03
CA MET A 461 21.11 -4.00 -3.65
C MET A 461 21.85 -4.34 -4.95
N ALA A 462 22.05 -3.36 -5.83
CA ALA A 462 22.74 -3.58 -7.10
C ALA A 462 24.19 -4.04 -6.90
N HIS A 463 24.93 -3.37 -6.02
CA HIS A 463 26.30 -3.77 -5.68
C HIS A 463 26.36 -5.19 -5.12
N TRP A 464 25.43 -5.55 -4.23
CA TRP A 464 25.37 -6.90 -3.69
C TRP A 464 25.09 -7.95 -4.77
N ILE A 465 24.07 -7.75 -5.63
CA ILE A 465 23.71 -8.67 -6.72
C ILE A 465 24.90 -8.91 -7.66
N LEU A 466 25.61 -7.85 -8.04
CA LEU A 466 26.72 -7.94 -9.01
C LEU A 466 27.93 -8.68 -8.45
N GLN A 467 28.12 -8.70 -7.13
CA GLN A 467 29.19 -9.42 -6.46
C GLN A 467 28.91 -10.91 -6.25
N LEU A 468 27.65 -11.36 -6.40
CA LEU A 468 27.31 -12.76 -6.21
C LEU A 468 27.93 -13.65 -7.29
N PRO A 469 28.48 -14.82 -6.94
CA PRO A 469 28.89 -15.81 -7.93
C PRO A 469 27.67 -16.43 -8.62
N PRO A 470 27.84 -17.06 -9.79
CA PRO A 470 26.77 -17.88 -10.37
C PRO A 470 26.32 -18.97 -9.39
N TRP A 471 25.01 -19.13 -9.23
CA TRP A 471 24.40 -20.12 -8.35
C TRP A 471 24.11 -21.42 -9.11
N SER A 472 24.60 -22.54 -8.59
CA SER A 472 24.40 -23.88 -9.18
C SER A 472 23.47 -24.75 -8.32
N GLY A 473 22.73 -24.16 -7.38
CA GLY A 473 22.00 -24.88 -6.35
C GLY A 473 22.84 -25.13 -5.09
N PRO A 474 22.22 -25.62 -4.01
CA PRO A 474 22.94 -26.03 -2.82
C PRO A 474 23.90 -27.18 -3.16
N LYS A 475 25.15 -27.09 -2.67
CA LYS A 475 26.09 -28.21 -2.70
C LYS A 475 25.58 -29.25 -1.69
N ILE A 476 25.11 -30.39 -2.18
CA ILE A 476 24.62 -31.52 -1.37
C ILE A 476 25.80 -32.16 -0.65
#